data_AF-A0A355V244-F1
#
_entry.id   AF-A0A355V244-F1
#
_cell.length_a   1.000
_cell.length_b   1.000
_cell.length_c   1.000
_cell.angle_alpha   90.00
_cell.angle_beta   90.00
_cell.angle_gamma   90.00
#
_symmetry.space_group_name_H-M   'P 1'
#
loop_
_entity.id
_entity.type
_entity.pdbx_description
1 polymer ?
#
loop_
_entity_poly.entity_id
_entity_poly.type
_entity_poly.pdbx_seq_one_letter_code
_entity_poly.pdbx_strand_id
1 'polypeptide(L)'
;MKYIVVLGDGMSDWKIPELNDKTCLEAAVTPTLDILAKESQAGLCTTVPDGLKPGSDVANMSVLGFDPKKFYTGRSPLEAVSMGIELKPTDVTLRCNLVTLSDDEPYENKTMLDYSAGEISSAEAEELIN
;
A
#
# COMPACT_ATOMS: atom_id res chain seq x y z
N MET A 1 28.98 -8.34 -5.90
CA MET A 1 27.78 -9.16 -5.65
C MET A 1 26.55 -8.36 -6.07
N LYS A 2 25.51 -8.98 -6.63
CA LYS A 2 24.20 -8.33 -6.86
C LYS A 2 23.18 -8.98 -5.93
N TYR A 3 22.19 -8.21 -5.49
CA TYR A 3 21.13 -8.68 -4.59
C TYR A 3 19.76 -8.47 -5.23
N ILE A 4 18.82 -9.35 -4.91
CA ILE A 4 17.42 -9.24 -5.31
C ILE A 4 16.59 -9.40 -4.04
N VAL A 5 15.67 -8.46 -3.81
CA VAL A 5 14.67 -8.53 -2.74
C VAL A 5 13.31 -8.74 -3.40
N VAL A 6 12.60 -9.80 -3.02
CA VAL A 6 11.27 -10.12 -3.53
C VAL A 6 10.29 -10.07 -2.35
N LEU A 7 9.30 -9.19 -2.44
CA LEU A 7 8.24 -9.05 -1.44
C LEU A 7 6.91 -9.52 -2.05
N GLY A 8 6.30 -10.54 -1.44
CA GLY A 8 4.92 -10.91 -1.75
C GLY A 8 3.96 -10.05 -0.94
N ASP A 9 3.31 -9.08 -1.59
CA ASP A 9 2.33 -8.21 -0.92
C ASP A 9 1.13 -9.04 -0.44
N GLY A 10 0.76 -8.86 0.83
CA GLY A 10 -0.33 -9.62 1.46
C GLY A 10 -0.14 -11.15 1.48
N MET A 11 1.08 -11.66 1.28
CA MET A 11 1.32 -13.10 1.10
C MET A 11 1.11 -13.94 2.37
N SER A 12 1.25 -13.32 3.54
CA SER A 12 0.95 -13.97 4.83
C SER A 12 -0.56 -14.04 5.05
N ASP A 13 -1.05 -15.19 5.50
CA ASP A 13 -2.48 -15.40 5.74
C ASP A 13 -2.70 -16.30 6.97
N TRP A 14 -3.94 -16.36 7.42
CA TRP A 14 -4.41 -17.30 8.42
C TRP A 14 -4.69 -18.67 7.79
N LYS A 15 -4.82 -19.68 8.65
CA LYS A 15 -5.29 -20.99 8.23
C LYS A 15 -6.77 -20.94 7.88
N ILE A 16 -7.11 -21.53 6.75
CA ILE A 16 -8.46 -21.50 6.17
C ILE A 16 -9.04 -22.93 6.23
N PRO A 17 -10.18 -23.16 6.92
CA PRO A 17 -10.80 -24.49 7.03
C PRO A 17 -11.07 -25.16 5.69
N GLU A 18 -11.53 -24.40 4.70
CA GLU A 18 -11.84 -24.85 3.34
C GLU A 18 -10.58 -25.32 2.57
N LEU A 19 -9.39 -24.93 3.04
CA LEU A 19 -8.10 -25.38 2.50
C LEU A 19 -7.48 -26.52 3.31
N ASN A 20 -8.28 -27.22 4.11
CA ASN A 20 -7.83 -28.24 5.08
C ASN A 20 -6.88 -27.64 6.13
N ASP A 21 -7.28 -26.51 6.73
CA ASP A 21 -6.53 -25.77 7.75
C ASP A 21 -5.11 -25.34 7.31
N LYS A 22 -4.99 -25.00 6.03
CA LYS A 22 -3.78 -24.42 5.41
C LYS A 22 -3.96 -22.94 5.15
N THR A 23 -2.86 -22.20 5.11
CA THR A 23 -2.81 -20.86 4.50
C THR A 23 -2.92 -20.95 2.98
N CYS A 24 -3.23 -19.83 2.30
CA CYS A 24 -3.22 -19.76 0.85
C CYS A 24 -1.87 -20.20 0.25
N LEU A 25 -0.76 -19.81 0.88
CA LEU A 25 0.59 -20.16 0.43
C LEU A 25 0.90 -21.66 0.59
N GLU A 26 0.49 -22.28 1.70
CA GLU A 26 0.66 -23.73 1.93
C GLU A 26 -0.21 -24.60 1.03
N ALA A 27 -1.36 -24.07 0.58
CA ALA A 27 -2.25 -24.77 -0.35
C ALA A 27 -1.80 -24.63 -1.82
N ALA A 28 -1.08 -23.57 -2.15
CA ALA A 28 -0.60 -23.29 -3.49
C ALA A 28 0.54 -24.25 -3.93
N VAL A 29 0.60 -24.54 -5.23
CA VAL A 29 1.70 -25.32 -5.82
C VAL A 29 2.87 -24.37 -6.09
N THR A 30 3.90 -24.39 -5.23
CA THR A 30 5.03 -23.44 -5.27
C THR A 30 6.41 -24.13 -5.36
N PRO A 31 6.65 -24.98 -6.38
CA PRO A 31 7.84 -25.85 -6.44
C PRO A 31 9.16 -25.09 -6.35
N THR A 32 9.24 -23.88 -6.93
CA THR A 32 10.44 -23.05 -6.85
C THR A 32 10.70 -22.54 -5.44
N LEU A 33 9.66 -22.08 -4.72
CA LEU A 33 9.80 -21.63 -3.34
C LEU A 33 10.13 -22.82 -2.42
N ASP A 34 9.52 -23.98 -2.65
CA ASP A 34 9.79 -25.21 -1.90
C ASP A 34 11.24 -25.69 -2.03
N ILE A 35 11.83 -25.58 -3.23
CA ILE A 35 13.24 -25.90 -3.47
C ILE A 35 14.13 -24.87 -2.79
N LEU A 36 13.86 -23.58 -2.99
CA LEU A 36 14.65 -22.50 -2.40
C LEU A 36 14.66 -22.56 -0.88
N ALA A 37 13.51 -22.84 -0.25
CA ALA A 37 13.38 -22.89 1.20
C ALA A 37 14.28 -23.97 1.85
N LYS A 38 14.54 -25.09 1.15
CA LYS A 38 15.41 -26.18 1.65
C LYS A 38 16.89 -25.82 1.60
N GLU A 39 17.29 -24.98 0.65
CA GLU A 39 18.67 -24.54 0.42
C GLU A 39 18.97 -23.17 1.07
N SER A 40 17.99 -22.58 1.75
CA SER A 40 18.07 -21.22 2.32
C SER A 40 17.91 -21.22 3.83
N GLN A 41 18.19 -20.06 4.44
CA GLN A 41 17.80 -19.79 5.82
C GLN A 41 16.38 -19.21 5.83
N ALA A 42 15.46 -19.91 6.50
CA ALA A 42 14.10 -19.45 6.71
C ALA A 42 13.94 -18.81 8.11
N GLY A 43 13.00 -17.88 8.22
CA GLY A 43 12.67 -17.21 9.48
C GLY A 43 11.42 -16.34 9.35
N LEU A 44 10.96 -15.81 10.48
CA LEU A 44 9.88 -14.83 10.52
C LEU A 44 10.47 -13.41 10.49
N CYS A 45 9.79 -12.51 9.79
CA CYS A 45 10.20 -11.11 9.70
C CYS A 45 9.02 -10.19 10.02
N THR A 46 9.22 -9.26 10.94
CA THR A 46 8.25 -8.21 11.26
C THR A 46 8.66 -6.94 10.50
N THR A 47 7.92 -6.61 9.44
CA THR A 47 8.22 -5.44 8.59
C THR A 47 7.53 -4.17 9.08
N VAL A 48 6.56 -4.27 9.98
CA VAL A 48 5.85 -3.13 10.57
C VAL A 48 6.14 -3.09 12.06
N PRO A 49 6.93 -2.11 12.54
CA PRO A 49 7.21 -1.97 13.97
C PRO A 49 5.95 -1.68 14.79
N ASP A 50 5.97 -2.11 16.06
CA ASP A 50 4.89 -1.83 17.01
C ASP A 50 4.58 -0.34 17.12
N GLY A 51 3.29 -0.02 17.15
CA GLY A 51 2.76 1.34 17.24
C GLY A 51 2.53 2.02 15.89
N LEU A 52 2.89 1.38 14.78
CA LEU A 52 2.61 1.88 13.42
C LEU A 52 1.45 1.10 12.78
N LYS A 53 0.71 1.78 11.89
CA LYS A 53 -0.34 1.13 11.10
C LYS A 53 0.30 0.18 10.07
N PRO A 54 -0.25 -1.03 9.86
CA PRO A 54 0.28 -1.99 8.90
C PRO A 54 -0.09 -1.60 7.46
N GLY A 55 0.66 -0.64 6.91
CA GLY A 55 0.56 -0.21 5.52
C GLY A 55 1.79 -0.60 4.69
N SER A 56 1.61 -0.75 3.39
CA SER A 56 2.70 -1.08 2.46
C SER A 56 3.80 0.00 2.46
N ASP A 57 3.45 1.25 2.75
CA ASP A 57 4.40 2.37 2.95
C ASP A 57 5.39 2.10 4.09
N VAL A 58 4.88 1.78 5.29
CA VAL A 58 5.70 1.47 6.47
C VAL A 58 6.50 0.19 6.25
N ALA A 59 5.86 -0.85 5.72
CA ALA A 59 6.50 -2.15 5.50
C ALA A 59 7.67 -2.07 4.52
N ASN A 60 7.51 -1.39 3.38
CA ASN A 60 8.57 -1.23 2.40
C ASN A 60 9.71 -0.35 2.93
N MET A 61 9.40 0.68 3.74
CA MET A 61 10.43 1.50 4.38
C MET A 61 11.36 0.66 5.27
N SER A 62 10.80 -0.24 6.10
CA SER A 62 11.58 -1.18 6.91
C SER A 62 12.42 -2.13 6.08
N VAL A 63 11.85 -2.70 5.00
CA VAL A 63 12.56 -3.66 4.14
C VAL A 63 13.75 -3.00 3.43
N LEU A 64 13.61 -1.73 3.05
CA LEU A 64 14.68 -0.93 2.45
C LEU A 64 15.74 -0.48 3.47
N GLY A 65 15.56 -0.78 4.76
CA GLY A 65 16.53 -0.52 5.83
C GLY A 65 16.37 0.82 6.52
N PHE A 66 15.26 1.54 6.31
CA PHE A 66 14.95 2.76 7.04
C PHE A 66 14.19 2.43 8.32
N ASP A 67 14.42 3.22 9.38
CA ASP A 67 13.59 3.16 10.60
C ASP A 67 12.30 3.98 10.40
N PRO A 68 11.13 3.33 10.26
CA PRO A 68 9.89 4.07 10.02
C PRO A 68 9.50 4.94 11.21
N LYS A 69 9.93 4.63 12.45
CA LYS A 69 9.63 5.48 13.62
C LYS A 69 10.33 6.84 13.53
N LYS A 70 11.42 6.92 12.76
CA LYS A 70 12.18 8.15 12.55
C LYS A 70 11.81 8.88 11.27
N PHE A 71 11.53 8.15 10.19
CA PHE A 71 11.43 8.73 8.85
C PHE A 71 10.00 8.74 8.28
N TYR A 72 9.06 8.00 8.86
CA TYR A 72 7.71 7.96 8.33
C TYR A 72 6.94 9.22 8.72
N THR A 73 6.57 10.02 7.72
CA THR A 73 5.80 11.26 7.86
C THR A 73 4.36 11.13 7.34
N GLY A 74 3.95 9.92 6.93
CA GLY A 74 2.64 9.63 6.35
C GLY A 74 2.73 9.19 4.89
N ARG A 75 1.60 8.70 4.37
CA ARG A 75 1.50 8.19 2.98
C ARG A 75 1.53 9.28 1.92
N SER A 76 0.84 10.40 2.16
CA SER A 76 0.69 11.46 1.16
C SER A 76 2.02 12.08 0.71
N PRO A 77 3.01 12.34 1.59
CA PRO A 77 4.33 12.80 1.15
C PRO A 77 5.05 11.82 0.23
N LEU A 78 4.91 10.51 0.47
CA LEU A 78 5.52 9.48 -0.38
C LEU A 78 4.89 9.47 -1.78
N GLU A 79 3.56 9.59 -1.86
CA GLU A 79 2.84 9.65 -3.14
C GLU A 79 3.21 10.92 -3.92
N ALA A 80 3.28 12.09 -3.27
CA ALA A 80 3.68 13.34 -3.90
C ALA A 80 5.11 13.26 -4.50
N VAL A 81 6.07 12.72 -3.74
CA VAL A 81 7.45 12.50 -4.24
C VAL A 81 7.47 11.51 -5.40
N SER A 82 6.63 10.46 -5.38
CA SER A 82 6.53 9.50 -6.49
C SER A 82 6.00 10.13 -7.79
N MET A 83 5.21 11.20 -7.67
CA MET A 83 4.72 12.00 -8.79
C MET A 83 5.74 13.07 -9.26
N GLY A 84 6.91 13.15 -8.63
CA GLY A 84 7.94 14.15 -8.95
C GLY A 84 7.70 15.52 -8.31
N ILE A 85 6.82 15.62 -7.31
CA ILE A 85 6.60 16.87 -6.58
C ILE A 85 7.70 17.03 -5.53
N GLU A 86 8.50 18.09 -5.63
CA GLU A 86 9.49 18.43 -4.62
C GLU A 86 8.82 18.98 -3.36
N LEU A 87 9.20 18.45 -2.19
CA LEU A 87 8.65 18.85 -0.90
C LEU A 87 9.73 19.43 0.01
N LYS A 88 9.38 20.49 0.75
CA LYS A 88 10.16 21.01 1.88
C LYS A 88 9.75 20.29 3.17
N PRO A 89 10.60 20.29 4.21
CA PRO A 89 10.25 19.74 5.52
C PRO A 89 9.03 20.38 6.19
N THR A 90 8.63 21.58 5.76
CA THR A 90 7.49 22.34 6.27
C THR A 90 6.19 22.09 5.51
N ASP A 91 6.26 21.37 4.39
CA ASP A 91 5.10 21.19 3.52
C ASP A 91 4.17 20.13 4.10
N VAL A 92 2.87 20.36 3.92
CA VAL A 92 1.81 19.41 4.27
C VAL A 92 1.15 18.98 2.97
N THR A 93 1.10 17.68 2.74
CA THR A 93 0.46 17.10 1.57
C THR A 93 -0.83 16.38 1.95
N LEU A 94 -1.82 16.43 1.06
CA LEU A 94 -3.09 15.74 1.20
C LEU A 94 -3.26 14.78 0.03
N ARG A 95 -3.71 13.56 0.31
CA ARG A 95 -4.19 12.64 -0.72
C ARG A 95 -5.67 12.91 -0.93
N CYS A 96 -6.03 13.31 -2.14
CA CYS A 96 -7.40 13.62 -2.51
C CYS A 96 -7.86 12.69 -3.63
N ASN A 97 -9.15 12.39 -3.62
CA ASN A 97 -9.84 11.75 -4.75
C ASN A 97 -10.82 12.78 -5.32
N LEU A 98 -11.00 12.75 -6.64
CA LEU A 98 -12.21 13.32 -7.26
C LEU A 98 -13.37 12.35 -7.02
N VAL A 99 -14.52 12.90 -6.64
CA VAL A 99 -15.70 12.14 -6.22
C VAL A 99 -16.94 12.69 -6.91
N THR A 100 -17.94 11.83 -7.11
CA THR A 100 -19.27 12.25 -7.57
C THR A 100 -20.17 12.47 -6.36
N LEU A 101 -20.82 13.62 -6.29
CA LEU A 101 -21.80 13.96 -5.26
C LEU A 101 -23.22 14.00 -5.85
N SER A 102 -24.24 13.90 -5.01
CA SER A 102 -25.65 14.03 -5.43
C SER A 102 -25.95 15.42 -6.03
N ASP A 103 -26.83 15.45 -7.02
CA ASP A 103 -27.28 16.67 -7.69
C ASP A 103 -28.30 17.48 -6.86
N ASP A 104 -28.50 18.75 -7.22
CA ASP A 104 -29.61 19.63 -6.79
C ASP A 104 -29.90 19.79 -5.28
N GLU A 105 -28.95 19.40 -4.43
CA GLU A 105 -29.01 19.64 -2.99
C GLU A 105 -27.95 20.65 -2.51
N PRO A 106 -28.22 21.41 -1.42
CA PRO A 106 -27.20 22.19 -0.71
C PRO A 106 -25.99 21.33 -0.35
N TYR A 107 -24.79 21.89 -0.42
CA TYR A 107 -23.54 21.12 -0.29
C TYR A 107 -23.46 20.33 1.02
N GLU A 108 -23.96 20.91 2.12
CA GLU A 108 -24.05 20.30 3.44
C GLU A 108 -24.92 19.04 3.50
N ASN A 109 -25.83 18.86 2.54
CA ASN A 109 -26.73 17.72 2.46
C ASN A 109 -26.31 16.72 1.37
N LYS A 110 -25.32 17.08 0.53
CA LYS A 110 -24.86 16.21 -0.55
C LYS A 110 -24.33 14.89 0.00
N THR A 111 -24.66 13.81 -0.71
CA THR A 111 -24.13 12.48 -0.44
C THR A 111 -23.09 12.10 -1.51
N MET A 112 -22.07 11.35 -1.12
CA MET A 112 -21.08 10.82 -2.07
C MET A 112 -21.70 9.63 -2.81
N LEU A 113 -21.94 9.81 -4.11
CA LEU A 113 -22.47 8.77 -4.99
C LEU A 113 -21.37 7.82 -5.47
N ASP A 114 -20.17 8.37 -5.70
CA ASP A 114 -19.01 7.59 -6.14
C ASP A 114 -17.70 8.20 -5.62
N TYR A 115 -16.84 7.37 -5.02
CA TYR A 115 -15.58 7.78 -4.43
C TYR A 115 -14.41 7.87 -5.45
N SER A 116 -14.63 7.42 -6.69
CA SER A 116 -13.64 7.48 -7.78
C SER A 116 -14.11 8.33 -8.97
N ALA A 117 -15.29 8.95 -8.86
CA ALA A 117 -15.91 9.72 -9.92
C ALA A 117 -16.03 8.95 -11.25
N GLY A 118 -16.35 7.66 -11.21
CA GLY A 118 -16.44 6.80 -12.39
C GLY A 118 -15.09 6.39 -12.96
N GLU A 119 -14.01 6.45 -12.17
CA GLU A 119 -12.64 6.12 -12.58
C GLU A 119 -12.15 6.94 -13.78
N ILE A 120 -12.47 8.24 -13.81
CA ILE A 120 -11.99 9.16 -14.84
C ILE A 120 -10.46 9.11 -14.98
N SER A 121 -10.01 9.33 -16.21
CA SER A 121 -8.59 9.36 -16.53
C SER A 121 -7.88 10.54 -15.86
N SER A 122 -6.55 10.44 -15.72
CA SER A 122 -5.74 11.56 -15.22
C SER A 122 -5.87 12.81 -16.07
N ALA A 123 -6.09 12.68 -17.39
CA ALA A 123 -6.29 13.81 -18.29
C ALA A 123 -7.61 14.54 -18.01
N GLU A 124 -8.71 13.81 -17.81
CA GLU A 124 -9.99 14.40 -17.44
C GLU A 124 -9.93 15.04 -16.05
N ALA A 125 -9.28 14.36 -15.09
CA ALA A 125 -9.09 14.88 -13.74
C ALA A 125 -8.31 16.21 -13.72
N GLU A 126 -7.31 16.35 -14.61
CA GLU A 126 -6.50 17.56 -14.72
C GLU A 126 -7.32 18.77 -15.21
N GLU A 127 -8.29 18.56 -16.11
CA GLU A 127 -9.22 19.62 -16.53
C GLU A 127 -10.15 20.11 -15.42
N LEU A 128 -10.45 19.27 -14.42
CA LEU A 128 -11.35 19.60 -13.31
C LEU A 128 -10.65 20.33 -12.15
N ILE A 129 -9.33 20.19 -12.02
CA ILE A 129 -8.53 20.75 -10.91
C ILE A 129 -7.82 22.05 -11.32
N ASN A 130 -7.49 22.22 -12.61
CA ASN A 130 -6.79 23.40 -13.16
C ASN A 130 -7.70 24.60 -13.40
#